data_AF-A0A7S3WXK4-F1
#
_entry.id   AF-A0A7S3WXK4-F1
#
_cell.length_a   1.000
_cell.length_b   1.000
_cell.length_c   1.000
_cell.angle_alpha   90.00
_cell.angle_beta   90.00
_cell.angle_gamma   90.00
#
_symmetry.space_group_name_H-M   'P 1'
#
loop_
_entity.id
_entity.type
_entity.pdbx_description
1 polymer ?
#
loop_
_entity_poly.entity_id
_entity_poly.type
_entity_poly.pdbx_seq_one_letter_code
_entity_poly.pdbx_strand_id
1 'polypeptide(L)'
;LLKSTLKACAGPRGFDPTALFNAADRLSLWFGVQKYQGTMEEARVWRSMPLVHKIFTQIASHTPPLHFDRHEIHGNLVKGHVNDRMAFEMVIEASGGMMFRAWNDDNSPNCEMKTNATKVEWMKVFYNHQVAFEAQGRDIPQ
;
A
#
# COMPACT_ATOMS: atom_id res chain seq x y z
N LEU A 1 26.44 -26.51 -12.12
CA LEU A 1 26.44 -25.03 -12.10
C LEU A 1 25.10 -24.47 -11.62
N LEU A 2 23.97 -24.75 -12.29
CA LEU A 2 22.66 -24.21 -11.89
C LEU A 2 22.29 -24.50 -10.43
N LYS A 3 22.45 -25.76 -9.99
CA LYS A 3 22.10 -26.21 -8.63
C LYS A 3 22.93 -25.52 -7.53
N SER A 4 24.20 -25.21 -7.79
CA SER A 4 25.06 -24.47 -6.86
C SER A 4 24.71 -22.98 -6.84
N THR A 5 24.39 -22.40 -8.00
CA THR A 5 23.96 -21.00 -8.11
C THR A 5 22.62 -20.76 -7.40
N LEU A 6 21.64 -21.66 -7.58
CA LEU A 6 20.35 -21.60 -6.89
C LEU A 6 20.49 -21.71 -5.37
N LYS A 7 21.42 -22.54 -4.89
CA LYS A 7 21.74 -22.63 -3.46
C LYS A 7 22.31 -21.32 -2.90
N ALA A 8 23.11 -20.62 -3.68
CA ALA A 8 23.67 -19.32 -3.30
C ALA A 8 22.61 -18.20 -3.26
N CYS A 9 21.50 -18.37 -3.98
CA CYS A 9 20.36 -17.45 -3.93
C CYS A 9 19.49 -17.59 -2.68
N ALA A 10 19.56 -18.73 -1.97
CA ALA A 10 18.79 -18.93 -0.75
C ALA A 10 19.60 -18.46 0.47
N GLY A 11 19.36 -17.22 0.90
CA GLY A 11 20.04 -16.60 2.05
C GLY A 11 19.18 -16.61 3.33
N PRO A 12 19.77 -16.24 4.48
CA PRO A 12 19.06 -16.17 5.76
C PRO A 12 17.90 -15.16 5.79
N ARG A 13 17.89 -14.19 4.86
CA ARG A 13 16.86 -13.15 4.71
C ARG A 13 15.88 -13.42 3.57
N GLY A 14 15.91 -14.61 2.98
CA GLY A 14 15.09 -14.98 1.83
C GLY A 14 15.90 -15.14 0.54
N PHE A 15 15.25 -14.92 -0.60
CA PHE A 15 15.82 -15.18 -1.92
C PHE A 15 16.51 -13.94 -2.50
N ASP A 16 17.80 -14.05 -2.79
CA ASP A 16 18.61 -13.04 -3.50
C ASP A 16 19.01 -13.57 -4.89
N PRO A 17 18.46 -13.02 -5.99
CA PRO A 17 18.75 -13.49 -7.34
C PRO A 17 20.13 -13.07 -7.88
N THR A 18 20.93 -12.31 -7.14
CA THR A 18 22.21 -11.75 -7.63
C THR A 18 23.16 -12.83 -8.18
N ALA A 19 23.27 -13.98 -7.51
CA ALA A 19 24.11 -15.08 -7.99
C ALA A 19 23.63 -15.69 -9.32
N LEU A 20 22.31 -15.72 -9.54
CA LEU A 20 21.69 -16.15 -10.79
C LEU A 20 21.99 -15.18 -11.93
N PHE A 21 21.92 -13.87 -11.68
CA PHE A 21 22.28 -12.85 -12.67
C PHE A 21 23.76 -12.90 -13.04
N ASN A 22 24.64 -13.07 -12.06
CA ASN A 22 26.10 -13.14 -12.28
C ASN A 22 26.55 -14.38 -13.07
N ALA A 23 25.72 -15.42 -13.12
CA ALA A 23 26.00 -16.65 -13.85
C ALA A 23 25.11 -16.82 -15.09
N ALA A 24 24.35 -15.79 -15.48
CA ALA A 24 23.36 -15.83 -16.56
C ALA A 24 23.99 -16.22 -17.91
N ASP A 25 25.16 -15.68 -18.21
CA ASP A 25 25.98 -15.94 -19.40
C ASP A 25 26.39 -17.43 -19.52
N ARG A 26 26.60 -18.09 -18.38
CA ARG A 26 27.07 -19.49 -18.30
C ARG A 26 25.93 -20.50 -18.16
N LEU A 27 24.74 -20.05 -17.79
CA LEU A 27 23.62 -20.92 -17.45
C LEU A 27 22.54 -20.99 -18.54
N SER A 28 22.74 -20.33 -19.70
CA SER A 28 21.75 -20.24 -20.77
C SER A 28 20.34 -19.95 -20.24
N LEU A 29 20.26 -19.06 -19.26
CA LEU A 29 19.02 -18.73 -18.57
C LEU A 29 18.26 -17.68 -19.35
N TRP A 30 16.94 -17.90 -19.45
CA TRP A 30 16.00 -16.92 -19.97
C TRP A 30 15.26 -16.32 -18.77
N PHE A 31 15.35 -15.00 -18.62
CA PHE A 31 14.62 -14.28 -17.58
C PHE A 31 13.28 -13.81 -18.13
N GLY A 32 12.19 -14.39 -17.63
CA GLY A 32 10.85 -13.87 -17.85
C GLY A 32 10.55 -12.79 -16.81
N VAL A 33 10.32 -11.56 -17.26
CA VAL A 33 9.73 -10.52 -16.39
C VAL A 33 8.24 -10.50 -16.67
N GLN A 34 7.43 -10.92 -15.70
CA GLN A 34 6.00 -10.66 -15.74
C GLN A 34 5.79 -9.18 -15.39
N LYS A 35 5.63 -8.36 -16.43
CA LYS A 35 5.26 -6.96 -16.24
C LYS A 35 3.87 -6.93 -15.62
N TYR A 36 3.72 -6.19 -14.52
CA TYR A 36 2.40 -5.89 -13.94
C TYR A 36 1.53 -5.31 -15.05
N GLN A 37 0.35 -5.90 -15.30
CA GLN A 37 -0.55 -5.41 -16.35
C GLN A 37 -1.16 -4.03 -16.02
N GLY A 38 -1.03 -3.58 -14.78
CA GLY A 38 -1.59 -2.31 -14.33
C GLY A 38 -0.75 -1.10 -14.71
N THR A 39 -1.38 0.06 -14.58
CA THR A 39 -0.77 1.35 -14.92
C THR A 39 0.25 1.78 -13.85
N MET A 40 1.05 2.82 -14.15
CA MET A 40 1.97 3.40 -13.17
C MET A 40 1.23 3.97 -11.95
N GLU A 41 0.03 4.48 -12.16
CA GLU A 41 -0.87 5.00 -11.15
C GLU A 41 -1.34 3.88 -10.22
N GLU A 42 -1.74 2.75 -10.79
CA GLU A 42 -2.12 1.56 -10.03
C GLU A 42 -0.96 1.03 -9.20
N ALA A 43 0.25 0.97 -9.77
CA ALA A 43 1.44 0.59 -9.02
C ALA A 43 1.78 1.58 -7.90
N ARG A 44 1.41 2.86 -8.01
CA ARG A 44 1.57 3.85 -6.92
C ARG A 44 0.55 3.61 -5.82
N VAL A 45 -0.71 3.38 -6.17
CA VAL A 45 -1.78 3.03 -5.24
C VAL A 45 -1.35 1.86 -4.34
N TRP A 46 -0.94 0.74 -4.93
CA TRP A 46 -0.61 -0.45 -4.15
C TRP A 46 0.62 -0.28 -3.24
N ARG A 47 1.60 0.53 -3.68
CA ARG A 47 2.76 0.89 -2.84
C ARG A 47 2.40 1.81 -1.68
N SER A 48 1.35 2.61 -1.80
CA SER A 48 0.91 3.54 -0.76
C SER A 48 0.02 2.89 0.31
N MET A 49 -0.63 1.76 0.04
CA MET A 49 -1.49 1.09 1.03
C MET A 49 -0.79 0.74 2.35
N PRO A 50 0.42 0.12 2.37
CA PRO A 50 1.14 -0.11 3.62
C PRO A 50 1.50 1.19 4.37
N LEU A 51 1.70 2.28 3.62
CA LEU A 51 1.98 3.59 4.21
C LEU A 51 0.75 4.13 4.93
N VAL A 52 -0.46 3.98 4.38
CA VAL A 52 -1.72 4.32 5.07
C VAL A 52 -1.79 3.62 6.43
N HIS A 53 -1.60 2.29 6.43
CA HIS A 53 -1.62 1.50 7.66
C HIS A 53 -0.61 2.05 8.67
N LYS A 54 0.64 2.27 8.24
CA LYS A 54 1.71 2.77 9.09
C LYS A 54 1.39 4.14 9.70
N ILE A 55 0.86 5.08 8.90
CA ILE A 55 0.52 6.43 9.37
C ILE A 55 -0.54 6.34 10.48
N PHE A 56 -1.64 5.64 10.25
CA PHE A 56 -2.71 5.51 11.25
C PHE A 56 -2.26 4.79 12.53
N THR A 57 -1.47 3.72 12.38
CA THR A 57 -0.96 2.98 13.55
C THR A 57 -0.01 3.85 14.38
N GLN A 58 0.90 4.60 13.75
CA GLN A 58 1.89 5.38 14.50
C GLN A 58 1.37 6.70 15.05
N ILE A 59 0.50 7.40 14.31
CA ILE A 59 0.01 8.72 14.71
C ILE A 59 -1.24 8.63 15.58
N ALA A 60 -2.17 7.74 15.23
CA ALA A 60 -3.48 7.66 15.88
C ALA A 60 -3.67 6.39 16.71
N SER A 61 -2.67 5.48 16.77
CA SER A 61 -2.84 4.14 17.36
C SER A 61 -4.06 3.39 16.80
N HIS A 62 -4.38 3.63 15.52
CA HIS A 62 -5.56 3.10 14.84
C HIS A 62 -5.16 2.12 13.74
N THR A 63 -5.99 1.10 13.51
CA THR A 63 -5.82 0.16 12.40
C THR A 63 -6.90 0.45 11.35
N PRO A 64 -6.55 1.06 10.21
CA PRO A 64 -7.52 1.36 9.17
C PRO A 64 -8.00 0.07 8.49
N PRO A 65 -9.29 -0.05 8.14
CA PRO A 65 -9.77 -1.21 7.40
C PRO A 65 -9.27 -1.13 5.95
N LEU A 66 -8.28 -1.96 5.64
CA LEU A 66 -7.68 -2.10 4.31
C LEU A 66 -7.99 -3.47 3.67
N HIS A 67 -8.81 -4.29 4.33
CA HIS A 67 -9.26 -5.56 3.77
C HIS A 67 -10.39 -5.33 2.76
N PHE A 68 -10.38 -6.09 1.67
CA PHE A 68 -11.39 -6.05 0.61
C PHE A 68 -11.46 -7.39 -0.13
N ASP A 69 -12.65 -7.75 -0.60
CA ASP A 69 -12.91 -8.92 -1.43
C ASP A 69 -12.84 -8.57 -2.92
N ARG A 70 -13.26 -7.34 -3.25
CA ARG A 70 -13.27 -6.77 -4.60
C ARG A 70 -12.69 -5.36 -4.57
N HIS A 71 -12.07 -4.94 -5.66
CA HIS A 71 -11.63 -3.55 -5.80
C HIS A 71 -11.99 -2.97 -7.17
N GLU A 72 -12.14 -1.67 -7.22
CA GLU A 72 -12.33 -0.87 -8.44
C GLU A 72 -11.18 0.12 -8.56
N ILE A 73 -10.57 0.22 -9.75
CA ILE A 73 -9.50 1.17 -10.04
C ILE A 73 -9.94 2.11 -11.16
N HIS A 74 -9.79 3.40 -10.92
CA HIS A 74 -10.08 4.47 -11.88
C HIS A 74 -8.91 5.46 -11.89
N GLY A 75 -7.90 5.17 -12.70
CA GLY A 75 -6.69 5.99 -12.78
C GLY A 75 -5.90 5.95 -11.47
N ASN A 76 -5.91 7.06 -10.72
CA ASN A 76 -5.23 7.19 -9.44
C ASN A 76 -6.12 6.93 -8.21
N LEU A 77 -7.38 6.56 -8.42
CA LEU A 77 -8.35 6.19 -7.40
C LEU A 77 -8.47 4.67 -7.31
N VAL A 78 -8.44 4.14 -6.10
CA VAL A 78 -8.87 2.78 -5.78
C VAL A 78 -10.02 2.81 -4.79
N LYS A 79 -10.97 1.90 -4.95
CA LYS A 79 -12.03 1.61 -3.99
C LYS A 79 -11.97 0.15 -3.61
N GLY A 80 -11.92 -0.14 -2.32
CA GLY A 80 -12.04 -1.49 -1.79
C GLY A 80 -13.47 -1.78 -1.37
N HIS A 81 -13.97 -2.96 -1.70
CA HIS A 81 -15.30 -3.42 -1.35
C HIS A 81 -15.25 -4.71 -0.53
N VAL A 82 -16.12 -4.79 0.48
CA VAL A 82 -16.39 -5.98 1.31
C VAL A 82 -17.89 -6.21 1.28
N ASN A 83 -18.36 -7.41 0.94
CA ASN A 83 -19.79 -7.73 0.82
C ASN A 83 -20.59 -6.69 0.00
N ASP A 84 -20.06 -6.30 -1.17
CA ASP A 84 -20.60 -5.26 -2.07
C ASP A 84 -20.73 -3.84 -1.48
N ARG A 85 -20.24 -3.60 -0.26
CA ARG A 85 -20.17 -2.27 0.36
C ARG A 85 -18.76 -1.70 0.23
N MET A 86 -18.67 -0.39 0.09
CA MET A 86 -17.39 0.30 0.01
C MET A 86 -16.74 0.34 1.41
N ALA A 87 -15.61 -0.35 1.56
CA ALA A 87 -14.86 -0.41 2.82
C ALA A 87 -13.88 0.77 2.94
N PHE A 88 -13.23 1.12 1.84
CA PHE A 88 -12.37 2.29 1.76
C PHE A 88 -12.25 2.81 0.34
N GLU A 89 -11.74 4.02 0.23
CA GLU A 89 -11.21 4.57 -1.01
C GLU A 89 -9.90 5.31 -0.76
N MET A 90 -9.07 5.34 -1.78
CA MET A 90 -7.77 6.00 -1.73
C MET A 90 -7.45 6.66 -3.07
N VAL A 91 -7.00 7.90 -3.03
CA VAL A 91 -6.56 8.67 -4.20
C VAL A 91 -5.10 9.04 -4.01
N ILE A 92 -4.27 8.79 -5.03
CA ILE A 92 -2.87 9.24 -5.06
C ILE A 92 -2.75 10.48 -5.93
N GLU A 93 -2.43 11.62 -5.35
CA GLU A 93 -2.22 12.86 -6.08
C GLU A 93 -0.90 12.82 -6.89
N ALA A 94 -0.85 13.52 -8.02
CA ALA A 94 0.35 13.59 -8.85
C ALA A 94 1.56 14.22 -8.12
N SER A 95 1.29 15.03 -7.11
CA SER A 95 2.27 15.64 -6.19
C SER A 95 2.93 14.64 -5.23
N GLY A 96 2.46 13.39 -5.20
CA GLY A 96 2.86 12.39 -4.20
C GLY A 96 2.04 12.44 -2.92
N GLY A 97 1.05 13.35 -2.84
CA GLY A 97 0.05 13.34 -1.77
C GLY A 97 -0.92 12.18 -1.88
N MET A 98 -1.67 11.94 -0.81
CA MET A 98 -2.64 10.87 -0.72
C MET A 98 -3.86 11.31 0.06
N MET A 99 -5.05 10.94 -0.42
CA MET A 99 -6.28 11.04 0.33
C MET A 99 -6.80 9.63 0.58
N PHE A 100 -7.18 9.33 1.82
CA PHE A 100 -7.72 8.04 2.23
C PHE A 100 -8.96 8.23 3.07
N ARG A 101 -10.00 7.42 2.81
CA ARG A 101 -11.23 7.38 3.60
C ARG A 101 -11.67 5.93 3.77
N ALA A 102 -12.18 5.62 4.95
CA ALA A 102 -12.68 4.30 5.30
C ALA A 102 -13.99 4.38 6.06
N TRP A 103 -14.78 3.33 5.93
CA TRP A 103 -16.10 3.18 6.55
C TRP A 103 -16.19 1.91 7.39
N ASN A 104 -17.08 1.93 8.37
CA ASN A 104 -17.50 0.76 9.14
C ASN A 104 -18.60 -0.01 8.38
N ASP A 105 -18.97 -1.19 8.89
CA ASP A 105 -20.00 -2.05 8.30
C ASP A 105 -21.39 -1.39 8.23
N ASP A 106 -21.65 -0.41 9.09
CA ASP A 106 -22.87 0.39 9.12
C ASP A 106 -22.82 1.62 8.18
N ASN A 107 -21.81 1.70 7.31
CA ASN A 107 -21.49 2.82 6.41
C ASN A 107 -21.14 4.13 7.13
N SER A 108 -20.92 4.11 8.45
CA SER A 108 -20.42 5.29 9.15
C SER A 108 -18.93 5.50 8.89
N PRO A 109 -18.43 6.75 8.94
CA PRO A 109 -17.00 7.02 8.82
C PRO A 109 -16.21 6.28 9.89
N ASN A 110 -15.12 5.62 9.49
CA ASN A 110 -14.16 4.95 10.39
C ASN A 110 -12.93 5.84 10.60
N CYS A 111 -12.28 6.24 9.51
CA CYS A 111 -11.14 7.14 9.55
C CYS A 111 -10.92 7.82 8.19
N GLU A 112 -10.28 8.98 8.22
CA GLU A 112 -9.93 9.73 7.02
C GLU A 112 -8.60 10.46 7.21
N MET A 113 -7.84 10.63 6.14
CA MET A 113 -6.64 11.46 6.15
C MET A 113 -6.35 12.07 4.79
N LYS A 114 -5.60 13.17 4.82
CA LYS A 114 -4.91 13.72 3.67
C LYS A 114 -3.44 13.93 3.99
N THR A 115 -2.57 13.55 3.07
CA THR A 115 -1.14 13.77 3.13
C THR A 115 -0.65 14.52 1.90
N ASN A 116 0.47 15.22 2.06
CA ASN A 116 1.34 15.59 0.95
C ASN A 116 2.57 14.67 0.95
N ALA A 117 3.65 15.06 0.25
CA ALA A 117 4.85 14.24 0.13
C ALA A 117 5.62 14.04 1.46
N THR A 118 5.42 14.90 2.47
CA THR A 118 6.23 14.89 3.71
C THR A 118 5.40 14.84 4.98
N LYS A 119 4.13 15.28 4.93
CA LYS A 119 3.29 15.47 6.11
C LYS A 119 1.88 14.96 5.89
N VAL A 120 1.27 14.58 7.00
CA VAL A 120 -0.18 14.48 7.17
C VAL A 120 -0.73 15.89 7.33
N GLU A 121 -1.46 16.37 6.31
CA GLU A 121 -2.11 17.68 6.34
C GLU A 121 -3.20 17.68 7.41
N TRP A 122 -4.05 16.65 7.38
CA TRP A 122 -5.05 16.37 8.40
C TRP A 122 -5.36 14.87 8.47
N MET A 123 -5.79 14.42 9.63
CA MET A 123 -6.22 13.04 9.90
C MET A 123 -7.31 13.06 10.96
N LYS A 124 -8.33 12.20 10.79
CA LYS A 124 -9.36 11.95 11.79
C LYS A 124 -9.61 10.46 11.95
N VAL A 125 -9.88 10.04 13.19
CA VAL A 125 -10.42 8.71 13.51
C VAL A 125 -11.74 8.91 14.23
N PHE A 126 -12.74 8.12 13.83
CA PHE A 126 -14.07 8.18 14.38
C PHE A 126 -14.34 6.98 15.28
N TYR A 127 -15.04 7.21 16.38
CA TYR A 127 -15.58 6.16 17.23
C TYR A 127 -17.01 6.55 17.58
N ASN A 128 -17.96 5.64 17.41
CA ASN A 128 -19.38 5.87 17.68
C ASN A 128 -19.91 7.16 17.00
N HIS A 129 -19.60 7.34 15.72
CA HIS A 129 -19.99 8.51 14.90
C HIS A 129 -19.45 9.87 15.36
N GLN A 130 -18.48 9.89 16.26
CA GLN A 130 -17.82 11.11 16.75
C GLN A 130 -16.33 11.08 16.43
N VAL A 131 -15.72 12.25 16.27
CA VAL A 131 -14.26 12.36 16.13
C VAL A 131 -13.63 11.99 17.47
N ALA A 132 -12.93 10.85 17.51
CA ALA A 132 -12.21 10.37 18.68
C ALA A 132 -10.76 10.88 18.69
N PHE A 133 -10.20 11.13 17.50
CA PHE A 133 -8.85 11.64 17.34
C PHE A 133 -8.78 12.55 16.11
N GLU A 134 -8.02 13.63 16.24
CA GLU A 134 -7.64 14.50 15.14
C GLU A 134 -6.16 14.87 15.23
N ALA A 135 -5.48 14.90 14.09
CA ALA A 135 -4.12 15.41 13.98
C ALA A 135 -3.95 16.23 12.70
N GLN A 136 -3.09 17.25 12.76
CA GLN A 136 -2.74 18.09 11.62
C GLN A 136 -1.24 18.39 11.63
N GLY A 137 -0.65 18.53 10.45
CA GLY A 137 0.76 18.92 10.26
C GLY A 137 1.81 17.95 10.82
N ARG A 138 1.45 16.67 11.02
CA ARG A 138 2.37 15.63 11.52
C ARG A 138 3.27 15.12 10.39
N ASP A 139 4.54 14.82 10.69
CA ASP A 139 5.43 14.21 9.70
C ASP A 139 5.00 12.78 9.37
N ILE A 140 5.19 12.37 8.11
CA ILE A 140 4.93 11.00 7.70
C ILE A 140 6.01 10.08 8.28
N PRO A 141 5.64 8.98 8.96
CA PRO A 141 6.57 7.96 9.40
C PRO A 141 7.48 7.43 8.29
N GLN A 142 8.80 7.48 8.52
CA GLN A 142 9.80 6.83 7.66
C GLN A 142 9.79 5.33 7.81
#